data_AF-E7GEU3-F1
#
_entry.id   AF-E7GEU3-F1
#
_cell.length_a   1.000
_cell.length_b   1.000
_cell.length_c   1.000
_cell.angle_alpha   90.00
_cell.angle_beta   90.00
_cell.angle_gamma   90.00
#
_symmetry.space_group_name_H-M   'P 1'
#
loop_
_entity.id
_entity.type
_entity.pdbx_description
1 polymer ?
#
loop_
_entity_poly.entity_id
_entity_poly.type
_entity_poly.pdbx_seq_one_letter_code
_entity_poly.pdbx_strand_id
1 'polypeptide(L)'
;MREKTYSYDELNHILNALDLYSRVLCGQYEETIKIYGYQYSFYDLRCSYLIKNLKKLRDICIPHLARSDFNISLGIWNIDTPFIAKRAYDIYQILRYQKAYHDYPEGGNTVNFNSPFIHGEWNIRKPTIETLNKLIEPYHYPDYYPSGMQRGWECPLVVIEFDDDKQTLKVLRDAKKIDSIIHAALNFYELILQRNLKEAFMILYPEKDDEEFMGVLEETEKELN
;
A
#
# COMPACT_ATOMS: atom_id res chain seq x y z
N MET A 1 -17.31 -5.28 -13.22
CA MET A 1 -15.87 -5.60 -13.31
C MET A 1 -15.38 -5.24 -14.69
N ARG A 2 -14.13 -4.83 -14.86
CA ARG A 2 -13.48 -4.77 -16.19
C ARG A 2 -12.03 -5.22 -16.08
N GLU A 3 -11.52 -5.69 -17.20
CA GLU A 3 -10.15 -6.15 -17.34
C GLU A 3 -9.19 -4.96 -17.55
N LYS A 4 -7.94 -5.15 -17.13
CA LYS A 4 -6.82 -4.28 -17.46
C LYS A 4 -5.55 -5.11 -17.48
N THR A 5 -4.74 -4.93 -18.52
CA THR A 5 -3.42 -5.54 -18.63
C THR A 5 -2.37 -4.59 -18.06
N TYR A 6 -1.41 -5.14 -17.33
CA TYR A 6 -0.23 -4.44 -16.82
C TYR A 6 1.02 -5.20 -17.25
N SER A 7 2.12 -4.49 -17.52
CA SER A 7 3.44 -5.12 -17.54
C SER A 7 3.86 -5.55 -16.14
N TYR A 8 4.83 -6.46 -16.03
CA TYR A 8 5.39 -6.84 -14.73
C TYR A 8 6.07 -5.66 -14.02
N ASP A 9 6.71 -4.75 -14.77
CA ASP A 9 7.29 -3.53 -14.21
C ASP A 9 6.22 -2.57 -13.67
N GLU A 10 5.14 -2.37 -14.42
CA GLU A 10 3.99 -1.58 -13.94
C GLU A 10 3.38 -2.19 -12.68
N LEU A 11 3.28 -3.51 -12.60
CA LEU A 11 2.77 -4.19 -11.41
C LEU A 11 3.70 -3.97 -10.21
N ASN A 12 5.00 -4.15 -10.37
CA ASN A 12 5.97 -3.95 -9.28
C ASN A 12 5.92 -2.50 -8.78
N HIS A 13 5.78 -1.55 -9.70
CA HIS A 13 5.62 -0.14 -9.37
C HIS A 13 4.32 0.13 -8.59
N ILE A 14 3.19 -0.44 -9.03
CA ILE A 14 1.90 -0.38 -8.31
C ILE A 14 2.00 -1.01 -6.92
N LEU A 15 2.69 -2.15 -6.79
CA LEU A 15 2.87 -2.83 -5.50
C LEU A 15 3.64 -1.96 -4.51
N ASN A 16 4.76 -1.37 -4.94
CA ASN A 16 5.55 -0.47 -4.10
C ASN A 16 4.74 0.77 -3.68
N ALA A 17 3.99 1.34 -4.61
CA ALA A 17 3.16 2.50 -4.36
C ALA A 17 2.04 2.20 -3.35
N LEU A 18 1.31 1.10 -3.51
CA LEU A 18 0.23 0.69 -2.61
C LEU A 18 0.75 0.35 -1.20
N ASP A 19 1.90 -0.34 -1.10
CA ASP A 19 2.53 -0.67 0.17
C ASP A 19 2.92 0.60 0.92
N LEU A 20 3.67 1.51 0.28
CA LEU A 20 4.04 2.79 0.92
C LEU A 20 2.80 3.59 1.31
N TYR A 21 1.85 3.75 0.41
CA TYR A 21 0.64 4.55 0.63
C TYR A 21 -0.15 4.04 1.84
N SER A 22 -0.34 2.72 1.92
CA SER A 22 -0.98 2.06 3.07
C SER A 22 -0.22 2.34 4.38
N ARG A 23 1.10 2.16 4.37
CA ARG A 23 1.98 2.26 5.53
C ARG A 23 2.04 3.68 6.09
N VAL A 24 2.20 4.68 5.21
CA VAL A 24 2.18 6.09 5.61
C VAL A 24 0.85 6.44 6.25
N LEU A 25 -0.28 6.07 5.66
CA LEU A 25 -1.60 6.34 6.26
C LEU A 25 -1.82 5.62 7.62
N CYS A 26 -1.06 4.56 7.92
CA CYS A 26 -1.06 3.90 9.24
C CYS A 26 -0.07 4.52 10.24
N GLY A 27 0.75 5.48 9.81
CA GLY A 27 1.75 6.15 10.64
C GLY A 27 3.18 5.58 10.54
N GLN A 28 3.45 4.66 9.60
CA GLN A 28 4.79 4.11 9.35
C GLN A 28 5.61 5.03 8.42
N TYR A 29 5.95 6.22 8.90
CA TYR A 29 6.62 7.25 8.09
C TYR A 29 8.12 6.93 7.86
N GLU A 30 8.68 5.98 8.62
CA GLU A 30 10.01 5.46 8.40
C GLU A 30 10.19 4.80 7.03
N GLU A 31 9.11 4.32 6.42
CA GLU A 31 9.12 3.68 5.11
C GLU A 31 9.46 4.69 4.01
N THR A 32 9.08 5.96 4.19
CA THR A 32 9.49 7.08 3.33
C THR A 32 11.01 7.27 3.35
N ILE A 33 11.66 7.06 4.49
CA ILE A 33 13.13 7.21 4.62
C ILE A 33 13.86 6.16 3.78
N LYS A 34 13.33 4.92 3.75
CA LYS A 34 13.92 3.82 2.97
C LYS A 34 13.92 4.13 1.48
N ILE A 35 12.91 4.84 0.97
CA ILE A 35 12.82 5.25 -0.44
C ILE A 35 13.96 6.20 -0.81
N TYR A 36 14.33 7.11 0.08
CA TYR A 36 15.42 8.05 -0.15
C TYR A 36 16.81 7.41 -0.07
N GLY A 37 16.91 6.11 0.21
CA GLY A 37 18.18 5.39 0.27
C GLY A 37 19.04 5.76 1.48
N TYR A 38 18.49 6.44 2.48
CA TYR A 38 19.20 6.67 3.73
C TYR A 38 19.37 5.33 4.46
N GLN A 39 20.62 4.85 4.52
CA GLN A 39 20.97 3.80 5.46
C GLN A 39 20.82 4.36 6.87
N TYR A 40 20.21 3.60 7.79
CA TYR A 40 20.14 3.90 9.22
C TYR A 40 21.55 3.95 9.82
N SER A 41 22.25 5.04 9.57
CA SER A 41 23.47 5.42 10.24
C SER A 41 23.06 6.36 11.36
N PHE A 42 23.22 5.92 12.61
CA PHE A 42 23.06 6.76 13.79
C PHE A 42 23.99 8.00 13.79
N TYR A 43 24.93 8.08 12.85
CA TYR A 43 25.89 9.15 12.69
C TYR A 43 25.55 10.13 11.55
N ASP A 44 24.52 9.88 10.73
CA ASP A 44 24.06 10.87 9.75
C ASP A 44 23.08 11.85 10.42
N LEU A 45 23.59 13.04 10.71
CA LEU A 45 22.80 14.13 11.30
C LEU A 45 21.57 14.47 10.45
N ARG A 46 21.66 14.40 9.12
CA ARG A 46 20.51 14.67 8.21
C ARG A 46 19.41 13.64 8.40
N CYS A 47 19.77 12.37 8.57
CA CYS A 47 18.81 11.31 8.88
C CYS A 47 18.11 11.57 10.23
N SER A 48 18.83 12.09 11.22
CA SER A 48 18.26 12.45 12.52
C SER A 48 17.26 13.62 12.43
N TYR A 49 17.56 14.65 11.64
CA TYR A 49 16.63 15.77 11.40
C TYR A 49 15.40 15.32 10.61
N LEU A 50 15.59 14.51 9.57
CA LEU A 50 14.49 13.95 8.78
C LEU A 50 13.56 13.09 9.64
N ILE A 51 14.10 12.17 10.46
CA ILE A 51 13.31 11.37 11.41
C ILE A 51 12.52 12.27 12.36
N LYS A 52 13.17 13.30 12.92
CA LYS A 52 12.52 14.24 13.82
C LYS A 52 11.34 14.95 13.15
N ASN A 53 11.53 15.45 11.93
CA ASN A 53 10.49 16.19 11.23
C ASN A 53 9.36 15.28 10.72
N LEU A 54 9.68 14.08 10.21
CA LEU A 54 8.67 13.08 9.86
C LEU A 54 7.88 12.62 11.09
N LYS A 55 8.52 12.51 12.27
CA LYS A 55 7.79 12.23 13.52
C LYS A 55 6.81 13.35 13.85
N LYS A 56 7.25 14.61 13.82
CA LYS A 56 6.34 15.77 14.04
C LYS A 56 5.17 15.73 13.07
N LEU A 57 5.44 15.51 11.78
CA LEU A 57 4.42 15.43 10.74
C LEU A 57 3.41 14.31 11.04
N ARG A 58 3.90 13.11 11.38
CA ARG A 58 3.06 11.98 11.78
C ARG A 58 2.20 12.34 13.00
N ASP A 59 2.77 13.01 13.99
CA ASP A 59 2.07 13.37 15.23
C ASP A 59 0.94 14.39 14.95
N ILE A 60 1.10 15.28 13.96
CA ILE A 60 0.06 16.21 13.48
C ILE A 60 -1.02 15.47 12.66
N CYS A 61 -0.60 14.57 11.78
CA CYS A 61 -1.49 13.79 10.91
C CYS A 61 -2.30 12.75 11.68
N ILE A 62 -1.69 12.11 12.69
CA ILE A 62 -2.25 11.01 13.46
C ILE A 62 -1.99 11.27 14.96
N PRO A 63 -2.80 12.15 15.59
CA PRO A 63 -2.58 12.57 16.99
C PRO A 63 -2.54 11.43 18.01
N HIS A 64 -3.18 10.29 17.71
CA HIS A 64 -3.13 9.06 18.53
C HIS A 64 -1.69 8.55 18.75
N LEU A 65 -0.77 8.86 17.84
CA LEU A 65 0.63 8.41 17.88
C LEU A 65 1.58 9.47 18.46
N ALA A 66 1.11 10.66 18.85
CA ALA A 66 1.98 11.80 19.19
C ALA A 66 2.99 11.50 20.33
N ARG A 67 2.58 10.64 21.27
CA ARG A 67 3.41 10.25 22.43
C ARG A 67 4.17 8.95 22.23
N SER A 68 4.09 8.35 21.06
CA SER A 68 4.73 7.08 20.73
C SER A 68 6.04 7.29 19.98
N ASP A 69 6.94 6.32 20.08
CA ASP A 69 8.18 6.29 19.31
C ASP A 69 7.91 6.30 17.80
N PHE A 70 8.87 6.78 17.00
CA PHE A 70 8.69 7.00 15.56
C PHE A 70 8.33 5.73 14.79
N ASN A 71 8.81 4.58 15.25
CA ASN A 71 8.54 3.26 14.66
C ASN A 71 7.20 2.64 15.08
N ILE A 72 6.40 3.33 15.91
CA ILE A 72 5.06 2.88 16.28
C ILE A 72 4.05 3.39 15.26
N SER A 73 3.10 2.53 14.92
CA SER A 73 1.99 2.81 14.00
C SER A 73 0.67 2.37 14.62
N LEU A 74 -0.45 2.78 14.02
CA LEU A 74 -1.77 2.28 14.43
C LEU A 74 -1.88 0.77 14.22
N GLY A 75 -1.21 0.25 13.19
CA GLY A 75 -1.40 -1.10 12.65
C GLY A 75 -2.57 -1.15 11.65
N ILE A 76 -2.42 -1.91 10.57
CA ILE A 76 -3.40 -1.91 9.47
C ILE A 76 -4.80 -2.38 9.91
N TRP A 77 -4.89 -3.19 10.96
CA TRP A 77 -6.16 -3.73 11.48
C TRP A 77 -6.82 -2.86 12.54
N ASN A 78 -6.18 -1.76 12.97
CA ASN A 78 -6.73 -0.88 13.98
C ASN A 78 -8.00 -0.19 13.49
N ILE A 79 -8.96 0.03 14.39
CA ILE A 79 -10.22 0.71 14.08
C ILE A 79 -9.99 2.15 13.61
N ASP A 80 -8.96 2.81 14.14
CA ASP A 80 -8.60 4.20 13.82
C ASP A 80 -7.82 4.32 12.50
N THR A 81 -7.35 3.20 11.93
CA THR A 81 -6.67 3.21 10.63
C THR A 81 -7.66 3.56 9.52
N PRO A 82 -7.39 4.59 8.69
CA PRO A 82 -8.28 5.02 7.62
C PRO A 82 -8.67 3.87 6.68
N PHE A 83 -9.94 3.79 6.31
CA PHE A 83 -10.44 2.74 5.40
C PHE A 83 -9.69 2.70 4.06
N ILE A 84 -9.25 3.86 3.57
CA ILE A 84 -8.48 3.96 2.33
C ILE A 84 -7.11 3.27 2.46
N ALA A 85 -6.47 3.32 3.63
CA ALA A 85 -5.22 2.61 3.91
C ALA A 85 -5.42 1.08 3.90
N LYS A 86 -6.51 0.62 4.53
CA LYS A 86 -6.91 -0.79 4.54
C LYS A 86 -7.19 -1.30 3.13
N ARG A 87 -7.92 -0.53 2.33
CA ARG A 87 -8.22 -0.89 0.94
C ARG A 87 -6.97 -0.92 0.06
N ALA A 88 -6.05 0.03 0.22
CA ALA A 88 -4.77 -0.01 -0.49
C ALA A 88 -3.97 -1.27 -0.12
N TYR A 89 -3.95 -1.62 1.16
CA TYR A 89 -3.30 -2.85 1.63
C TYR A 89 -3.95 -4.11 1.08
N ASP A 90 -5.29 -4.20 1.05
CA ASP A 90 -6.00 -5.36 0.48
C ASP A 90 -5.61 -5.59 -1.00
N ILE A 91 -5.55 -4.51 -1.79
CA ILE A 91 -5.14 -4.55 -3.20
C ILE A 91 -3.69 -5.04 -3.30
N TYR A 92 -2.79 -4.45 -2.51
CA TYR A 92 -1.39 -4.87 -2.44
C TYR A 92 -1.28 -6.36 -2.09
N GLN A 93 -1.96 -6.80 -1.04
CA GLN A 93 -1.91 -8.18 -0.58
C GLN A 93 -2.33 -9.15 -1.66
N ILE A 94 -3.43 -8.89 -2.38
CA ILE A 94 -3.90 -9.75 -3.46
C ILE A 94 -2.90 -9.84 -4.60
N LEU A 95 -2.47 -8.69 -5.11
CA LEU A 95 -1.56 -8.64 -6.25
C LEU A 95 -0.22 -9.31 -5.93
N ARG A 96 0.36 -9.01 -4.76
CA ARG A 96 1.60 -9.63 -4.30
C ARG A 96 1.41 -11.14 -4.05
N TYR A 97 0.29 -11.58 -3.50
CA TYR A 97 0.05 -13.01 -3.24
C TYR A 97 0.00 -13.82 -4.54
N GLN A 98 -0.79 -13.38 -5.53
CA GLN A 98 -0.88 -14.09 -6.81
C GLN A 98 0.44 -14.07 -7.56
N LYS A 99 1.15 -12.92 -7.55
CA LYS A 99 2.47 -12.82 -8.17
C LYS A 99 3.49 -13.75 -7.50
N ALA A 100 3.49 -13.82 -6.17
CA ALA A 100 4.41 -14.68 -5.42
C ALA A 100 4.27 -16.16 -5.82
N TYR A 101 3.03 -16.67 -5.87
CA TYR A 101 2.78 -18.06 -6.26
C TYR A 101 2.94 -18.32 -7.77
N HIS A 102 2.81 -17.30 -8.62
CA HIS A 102 3.17 -17.41 -10.04
C HIS A 102 4.68 -17.56 -10.21
N ASP A 103 5.46 -16.66 -9.61
CA ASP A 103 6.92 -16.64 -9.74
C ASP A 103 7.58 -17.85 -9.03
N TYR A 104 7.01 -18.29 -7.91
CA TYR A 104 7.58 -19.30 -7.02
C TYR A 104 6.48 -20.26 -6.52
N PRO A 105 5.97 -21.16 -7.37
CA PRO A 105 4.84 -22.03 -7.04
C PRO A 105 5.12 -22.99 -5.87
N GLU A 106 6.38 -23.38 -5.68
CA GLU A 106 6.83 -24.25 -4.58
C GLU A 106 7.06 -23.52 -3.25
N GLY A 107 6.87 -22.19 -3.23
CA GLY A 107 7.16 -21.35 -2.07
C GLY A 107 8.63 -20.93 -1.96
N GLY A 108 8.98 -20.34 -0.82
CA GLY A 108 10.34 -19.87 -0.54
C GLY A 108 10.40 -18.87 0.62
N ASN A 109 11.62 -18.60 1.12
CA ASN A 109 11.84 -17.68 2.25
C ASN A 109 12.16 -16.24 1.81
N THR A 110 12.39 -16.01 0.52
CA THR A 110 12.75 -14.70 -0.05
C THR A 110 11.56 -13.93 -0.60
N VAL A 111 10.38 -14.56 -0.61
CA VAL A 111 9.14 -13.98 -1.16
C VAL A 111 8.04 -14.08 -0.12
N ASN A 112 7.17 -13.07 -0.09
CA ASN A 112 6.07 -13.01 0.86
C ASN A 112 4.84 -13.75 0.31
N PHE A 113 4.58 -14.95 0.85
CA PHE A 113 3.42 -15.79 0.54
C PHE A 113 2.25 -15.64 1.52
N ASN A 114 2.25 -14.62 2.39
CA ASN A 114 1.19 -14.47 3.38
C ASN A 114 -0.17 -14.34 2.69
N SER A 115 -1.15 -15.14 3.11
CA SER A 115 -2.51 -15.10 2.57
C SER A 115 -3.12 -13.70 2.73
N PRO A 116 -3.85 -13.18 1.72
CA PRO A 116 -4.54 -11.91 1.85
C PRO A 116 -5.55 -11.96 2.99
N PHE A 117 -5.54 -10.93 3.85
CA PHE A 117 -6.47 -10.83 4.97
C PHE A 117 -7.22 -9.50 4.87
N ILE A 118 -8.44 -9.58 4.33
CA ILE A 118 -9.15 -8.42 3.77
C ILE A 118 -9.88 -7.60 4.85
N HIS A 119 -9.59 -6.30 4.90
CA HIS A 119 -10.12 -5.38 5.93
C HIS A 119 -10.66 -4.04 5.43
N GLY A 120 -10.56 -3.77 4.13
CA GLY A 120 -11.06 -2.54 3.51
C GLY A 120 -12.58 -2.44 3.40
N GLU A 121 -13.32 -3.39 3.99
CA GLU A 121 -14.80 -3.43 4.01
C GLU A 121 -15.41 -3.12 2.65
N TRP A 122 -15.07 -3.95 1.67
CA TRP A 122 -15.55 -3.77 0.32
C TRP A 122 -17.04 -4.14 0.24
N ASN A 123 -17.87 -3.21 -0.22
CA ASN A 123 -19.24 -3.53 -0.56
C ASN A 123 -19.28 -4.29 -1.91
N ILE A 124 -19.12 -5.61 -1.86
CA ILE A 124 -19.11 -6.51 -3.02
C ILE A 124 -20.41 -7.31 -3.05
N ARG A 125 -21.02 -7.42 -4.23
CA ARG A 125 -22.21 -8.25 -4.41
C ARG A 125 -21.83 -9.72 -4.43
N LYS A 126 -22.65 -10.58 -3.83
CA LYS A 126 -22.45 -12.04 -3.81
C LYS A 126 -22.10 -12.66 -5.19
N PRO A 127 -22.78 -12.32 -6.31
CA PRO A 127 -22.40 -12.87 -7.62
C PRO A 127 -20.99 -12.49 -8.08
N THR A 128 -20.48 -11.33 -7.65
CA THR A 128 -19.10 -10.92 -7.93
C THR A 128 -18.12 -11.77 -7.15
N ILE A 129 -18.38 -12.04 -5.86
CA ILE A 129 -17.56 -12.96 -5.05
C ILE A 129 -17.54 -14.35 -5.68
N GLU A 130 -18.70 -14.89 -6.08
CA GLU A 130 -18.80 -16.20 -6.75
C GLU A 130 -17.99 -16.24 -8.05
N THR A 131 -17.99 -15.15 -8.81
CA THR A 131 -17.18 -15.04 -10.05
C THR A 131 -15.69 -15.04 -9.73
N LEU A 132 -15.26 -14.25 -8.74
CA LEU A 132 -13.86 -14.20 -8.32
C LEU A 132 -13.39 -15.56 -7.81
N ASN A 133 -14.20 -16.23 -6.99
CA ASN A 133 -13.83 -17.53 -6.43
C ASN A 133 -13.61 -18.58 -7.53
N LYS A 134 -14.45 -18.60 -8.57
CA LYS A 134 -14.27 -19.49 -9.74
C LYS A 134 -13.01 -19.19 -10.55
N LEU A 135 -12.58 -17.92 -10.59
CA LEU A 135 -11.35 -17.52 -11.28
C LEU A 135 -10.09 -17.87 -10.49
N ILE A 136 -10.19 -17.92 -9.15
CA ILE A 136 -9.08 -18.23 -8.25
C ILE A 136 -8.89 -19.75 -8.12
N GLU A 137 -9.99 -20.52 -8.12
CA GLU A 137 -9.99 -21.98 -7.90
C GLU A 137 -8.90 -22.76 -8.68
N PRO A 138 -8.66 -22.49 -9.99
CA PRO A 138 -7.65 -23.21 -10.76
C PRO A 138 -6.19 -22.99 -10.32
N TYR A 139 -5.91 -21.95 -9.55
CA TYR A 139 -4.55 -21.64 -9.07
C TYR A 139 -4.14 -22.49 -7.87
N HIS A 140 -5.09 -23.17 -7.20
CA HIS A 140 -4.83 -24.08 -6.07
C HIS A 140 -3.95 -23.48 -4.96
N TYR A 141 -4.15 -22.20 -4.64
CA TYR A 141 -3.40 -21.55 -3.57
C TYR A 141 -3.61 -22.26 -2.22
N PRO A 142 -2.54 -22.56 -1.46
CA PRO A 142 -2.61 -23.49 -0.32
C PRO A 142 -3.48 -22.97 0.84
N ASP A 143 -3.51 -21.66 1.03
CA ASP A 143 -4.22 -20.99 2.12
C ASP A 143 -5.51 -20.29 1.67
N TYR A 144 -5.97 -20.59 0.45
CA TYR A 144 -7.19 -20.02 -0.08
C TYR A 144 -8.38 -20.95 0.16
N TYR A 145 -9.28 -20.52 1.07
CA TYR A 145 -10.52 -21.22 1.35
C TYR A 145 -11.70 -20.37 0.87
N PRO A 146 -12.41 -20.77 -0.21
CA PRO A 146 -13.55 -20.00 -0.75
C PRO A 146 -14.74 -19.92 0.22
N SER A 147 -14.74 -20.75 1.27
CA SER A 147 -15.74 -20.78 2.35
C SER A 147 -15.09 -21.21 3.67
N GLY A 148 -15.12 -20.37 4.71
CA GLY A 148 -14.52 -20.67 6.02
C GLY A 148 -14.57 -19.50 7.02
N MET A 149 -13.99 -19.69 8.22
CA MET A 149 -13.90 -18.64 9.27
C MET A 149 -12.90 -17.52 8.95
N GLN A 150 -11.94 -17.75 8.05
CA GLN A 150 -11.05 -16.72 7.55
C GLN A 150 -11.79 -15.95 6.46
N ARG A 151 -11.81 -14.61 6.55
CA ARG A 151 -12.43 -13.73 5.54
C ARG A 151 -11.83 -14.11 4.18
N GLY A 152 -12.69 -14.56 3.26
CA GLY A 152 -12.27 -14.99 1.94
C GLY A 152 -11.74 -13.84 1.10
N TRP A 153 -11.62 -14.06 -0.21
CA TRP A 153 -11.19 -13.06 -1.18
C TRP A 153 -12.27 -11.97 -1.40
N GLU A 154 -12.46 -11.12 -0.39
CA GLU A 154 -13.51 -10.11 -0.30
C GLU A 154 -13.04 -8.74 -0.82
N CYS A 155 -12.21 -8.73 -1.86
CA CYS A 155 -11.80 -7.53 -2.60
C CYS A 155 -12.18 -7.71 -4.08
N PRO A 156 -12.72 -6.70 -4.78
CA PRO A 156 -13.20 -6.86 -6.14
C PRO A 156 -12.02 -6.75 -7.14
N LEU A 157 -11.07 -7.67 -7.03
CA LEU A 157 -9.80 -7.67 -7.74
C LEU A 157 -9.25 -9.10 -7.83
N VAL A 158 -8.81 -9.55 -9.01
CA VAL A 158 -8.10 -10.81 -9.20
C VAL A 158 -7.24 -10.77 -10.45
N VAL A 159 -6.05 -11.37 -10.42
CA VAL A 159 -5.25 -11.67 -11.62
C VAL A 159 -5.85 -12.90 -12.29
N ILE A 160 -6.23 -12.77 -13.56
CA ILE A 160 -6.90 -13.83 -14.32
C ILE A 160 -5.98 -14.51 -15.33
N GLU A 161 -4.83 -13.91 -15.64
CA GLU A 161 -3.89 -14.43 -16.64
C GLU A 161 -2.49 -13.84 -16.37
N PHE A 162 -1.47 -14.68 -16.50
CA PHE A 162 -0.06 -14.31 -16.60
C PHE A 162 0.44 -14.71 -17.99
N ASP A 163 1.11 -13.80 -18.68
CA ASP A 163 1.71 -13.98 -20.00
C ASP A 163 3.20 -13.67 -19.89
N ASP A 164 4.00 -14.70 -19.60
CA ASP A 164 5.44 -14.60 -19.39
C ASP A 164 6.20 -14.26 -20.68
N ASP A 165 5.69 -14.67 -21.84
CA ASP A 165 6.31 -14.32 -23.14
C ASP A 165 6.24 -12.81 -23.38
N LYS A 166 5.12 -12.17 -23.01
CA LYS A 166 4.95 -10.72 -23.11
C LYS A 166 5.36 -9.96 -21.85
N GLN A 167 5.71 -10.64 -20.77
CA GLN A 167 5.98 -10.04 -19.46
C GLN A 167 4.80 -9.17 -18.97
N THR A 168 3.58 -9.70 -19.10
CA THR A 168 2.35 -9.00 -18.71
C THR A 168 1.43 -9.88 -17.87
N LEU A 169 0.53 -9.25 -17.13
CA LEU A 169 -0.61 -9.93 -16.51
C LEU A 169 -1.91 -9.20 -16.80
N LYS A 170 -3.02 -9.93 -16.70
CA LYS A 170 -4.37 -9.39 -16.83
C LYS A 170 -5.09 -9.43 -15.51
N VAL A 171 -5.67 -8.30 -15.13
CA VAL A 171 -6.39 -8.12 -13.87
C VAL A 171 -7.85 -7.85 -14.14
N LEU A 172 -8.75 -8.61 -13.51
CA LEU A 172 -10.18 -8.31 -13.45
C LEU A 172 -10.49 -7.57 -12.16
N ARG A 173 -11.06 -6.36 -12.26
CA ARG A 173 -11.32 -5.52 -11.08
C ARG A 173 -12.62 -4.70 -11.13
N ASP A 174 -13.05 -4.12 -10.02
CA ASP A 174 -14.03 -3.03 -10.01
C ASP A 174 -13.34 -1.69 -10.30
N ALA A 175 -13.38 -1.26 -11.57
CA ALA A 175 -12.71 -0.05 -12.06
C ALA A 175 -13.00 1.19 -11.23
N LYS A 176 -14.25 1.34 -10.77
CA LYS A 176 -14.68 2.55 -10.07
C LYS A 176 -14.07 2.66 -8.67
N LYS A 177 -13.72 1.54 -8.05
CA LYS A 177 -13.22 1.50 -6.68
C LYS A 177 -11.71 1.25 -6.61
N ILE A 178 -11.18 0.45 -7.53
CA ILE A 178 -9.78 0.01 -7.49
C ILE A 178 -8.86 1.04 -8.16
N ASP A 179 -9.26 1.57 -9.32
CA ASP A 179 -8.36 2.43 -10.12
C ASP A 179 -8.05 3.75 -9.42
N SER A 180 -9.01 4.33 -8.69
CA SER A 180 -8.78 5.58 -7.95
C SER A 180 -7.78 5.39 -6.81
N ILE A 181 -7.77 4.22 -6.16
CA ILE A 181 -6.84 3.91 -5.07
C ILE A 181 -5.44 3.67 -5.63
N ILE A 182 -5.33 2.90 -6.72
CA ILE A 182 -4.05 2.70 -7.42
C ILE A 182 -3.50 4.05 -7.90
N HIS A 183 -4.35 4.90 -8.48
CA HIS A 183 -3.92 6.21 -8.98
C HIS A 183 -3.46 7.14 -7.83
N ALA A 184 -4.19 7.20 -6.72
CA ALA A 184 -3.79 7.98 -5.55
C ALA A 184 -2.47 7.48 -4.96
N ALA A 185 -2.30 6.16 -4.85
CA ALA A 185 -1.06 5.55 -4.37
C ALA A 185 0.13 5.85 -5.29
N LEU A 186 -0.04 5.72 -6.60
CA LEU A 186 0.99 6.05 -7.59
C LEU A 186 1.36 7.53 -7.54
N ASN A 187 0.38 8.43 -7.50
CA ASN A 187 0.63 9.87 -7.43
C ASN A 187 1.42 10.24 -6.16
N PHE A 188 0.99 9.70 -5.01
CA PHE A 188 1.72 9.86 -3.75
C PHE A 188 3.15 9.32 -3.84
N TYR A 189 3.33 8.11 -4.38
CA TYR A 189 4.63 7.47 -4.53
C TYR A 189 5.60 8.28 -5.39
N GLU A 190 5.12 8.80 -6.53
CA GLU A 190 5.92 9.66 -7.42
C GLU A 190 6.34 10.97 -6.76
N LEU A 191 5.45 11.62 -6.02
CA LEU A 191 5.78 12.84 -5.29
C LEU A 191 6.80 12.59 -4.18
N ILE A 192 6.70 11.45 -3.49
CA ILE A 192 7.73 11.02 -2.54
C ILE A 192 9.05 10.80 -3.27
N LEU A 193 9.10 10.07 -4.39
CA LEU A 193 10.35 9.89 -5.16
C LEU A 193 10.99 11.22 -5.58
N GLN A 194 10.16 12.21 -5.93
CA GLN A 194 10.57 13.56 -6.33
C GLN A 194 10.92 14.47 -5.15
N ARG A 195 10.84 13.98 -3.90
CA ARG A 195 11.07 14.76 -2.66
C ARG A 195 10.11 15.94 -2.49
N ASN A 196 8.92 15.87 -3.11
CA ASN A 196 7.84 16.84 -2.99
C ASN A 196 6.85 16.38 -1.91
N LEU A 197 7.29 16.42 -0.66
CA LEU A 197 6.48 16.04 0.50
C LEU A 197 5.24 16.91 0.65
N LYS A 198 5.33 18.21 0.36
CA LYS A 198 4.23 19.15 0.51
C LYS A 198 3.04 18.70 -0.33
N GLU A 199 3.24 18.49 -1.62
CA GLU A 199 2.16 18.03 -2.49
C GLU A 199 1.72 16.59 -2.15
N ALA A 200 2.67 15.71 -1.80
CA ALA A 200 2.35 14.34 -1.39
C ALA A 200 1.40 14.30 -0.18
N PHE A 201 1.70 15.10 0.85
CA PHE A 201 0.93 15.13 2.09
C PHE A 201 -0.37 15.92 1.96
N MET A 202 -0.44 16.92 1.10
CA MET A 202 -1.70 17.60 0.78
C MET A 202 -2.69 16.69 0.02
N ILE A 203 -2.22 15.66 -0.68
CA ILE A 203 -3.11 14.63 -1.26
C ILE A 203 -3.71 13.74 -0.16
N LEU A 204 -2.91 13.40 0.86
CA LEU A 204 -3.36 12.54 1.96
C LEU A 204 -4.27 13.26 2.96
N TYR A 205 -3.94 14.52 3.25
CA TYR A 205 -4.57 15.35 4.28
C TYR A 205 -4.91 16.75 3.73
N PRO A 206 -5.78 16.84 2.71
CA PRO A 206 -6.11 18.11 2.06
C PRO A 206 -6.74 19.14 3.01
N GLU A 207 -7.29 18.69 4.13
CA GLU A 207 -7.87 19.53 5.17
C GLU A 207 -6.85 20.12 6.16
N LYS A 208 -5.59 19.67 6.12
CA LYS A 208 -4.51 20.17 6.98
C LYS A 208 -3.70 21.18 6.18
N ASP A 209 -4.07 22.46 6.27
CA ASP A 209 -3.37 23.57 5.61
C ASP A 209 -2.90 24.65 6.62
N ASP A 210 -2.87 24.30 7.91
CA ASP A 210 -2.45 25.18 8.98
C ASP A 210 -0.93 25.46 8.97
N GLU A 211 -0.53 26.59 9.57
CA GLU A 211 0.84 27.08 9.56
C GLU A 211 1.84 26.09 10.18
N GLU A 212 1.43 25.32 11.20
CA GLU A 212 2.29 24.32 11.85
C GLU A 212 2.56 23.16 10.89
N PHE A 213 1.52 22.59 10.29
CA PHE A 213 1.63 21.50 9.33
C PHE A 213 2.47 21.90 8.10
N MET A 214 2.16 23.06 7.52
CA MET A 214 2.88 23.56 6.34
C MET A 214 4.34 23.89 6.67
N GLY A 215 4.61 24.46 7.85
CA GLY A 215 5.96 24.75 8.32
C GLY A 215 6.80 23.49 8.48
N VAL A 216 6.25 22.42 9.06
CA VAL A 216 6.96 21.13 9.19
C VAL A 216 7.26 20.51 7.83
N LEU A 217 6.33 20.57 6.87
CA LEU A 217 6.56 20.06 5.51
C LEU A 217 7.71 20.80 4.82
N GLU A 218 7.70 22.13 4.85
CA GLU A 218 8.73 22.96 4.21
C GLU A 218 10.10 22.79 4.87
N GLU A 219 10.16 22.62 6.20
CA GLU A 219 11.41 22.26 6.90
C GLU A 219 11.90 20.87 6.47
N THR A 220 11.00 19.90 6.32
CA THR A 220 11.37 18.52 5.94
C THR A 220 11.89 18.46 4.51
N GLU A 221 11.26 19.15 3.56
CA GLU A 221 11.70 19.19 2.16
C GLU A 221 13.06 19.86 1.99
N LYS A 222 13.38 20.88 2.80
CA LYS A 222 14.71 21.52 2.80
C LYS A 222 15.80 20.56 3.22
N GLU A 223 15.53 19.65 4.15
CA GLU A 223 16.50 18.63 4.58
C GLU A 223 16.69 17.51 3.56
N LEU A 224 15.71 17.32 2.67
CA LEU A 224 15.77 16.34 1.59
C LEU A 224 16.50 16.85 0.35
N ASN A 225 16.64 18.15 0.12
CA ASN A 225 17.25 18.73 -1.09
C ASN A 225 18.63 19.30 -0.81
#